data_AF-A0A9X4EAB2-F1
#
_entry.id   AF-A0A9X4EAB2-F1
#
_cell.length_a   1.000
_cell.length_b   1.000
_cell.length_c   1.000
_cell.angle_alpha   90.00
_cell.angle_beta   90.00
_cell.angle_gamma   90.00
#
_symmetry.space_group_name_H-M   'P 1'
#
loop_
_entity.id
_entity.type
_entity.pdbx_description
1 polymer ?
#
loop_
_entity_poly.entity_id
_entity_poly.type
_entity_poly.pdbx_seq_one_letter_code
_entity_poly.pdbx_strand_id
1 'polypeptide(L)'
;MPIPGRLFNASMLVAVAMGPGAASAEPTTPGGAISVAQVNQMLDQAPTNGIARQVLTAYLAGVGETVGVMIATGGGATCQQPFSLTAQDVRAALGTAGNGLQAGAVAATPLIVHDMLNRAQCSRRQGD
;
A
#
# COMPACT_ATOMS: atom_id res chain seq x y z
N MET A 1 42.87 39.85 24.63
CA MET A 1 43.26 39.39 23.27
C MET A 1 42.03 38.80 22.59
N PRO A 2 41.48 39.43 21.53
CA PRO A 2 40.37 38.90 20.75
C PRO A 2 40.89 38.04 19.56
N ILE A 3 40.14 36.98 19.19
CA ILE A 3 40.32 36.26 17.92
C ILE A 3 39.08 36.53 17.07
N PRO A 4 39.20 37.20 15.91
CA PRO A 4 38.11 37.34 14.95
C PRO A 4 38.21 36.29 13.84
N GLY A 5 37.06 35.76 13.43
CA GLY A 5 36.75 35.58 12.00
C GLY A 5 36.51 34.17 11.46
N ARG A 6 35.42 34.10 10.68
CA ARG A 6 35.08 33.20 9.55
C ARG A 6 34.45 31.85 9.94
N LEU A 7 33.12 31.68 9.91
CA LEU A 7 32.14 31.65 8.80
C LEU A 7 32.48 30.69 7.65
N PHE A 8 31.45 29.93 7.28
CA PHE A 8 31.26 28.99 6.16
C PHE A 8 31.56 27.52 6.47
N ASN A 9 30.49 26.73 6.66
CA ASN A 9 30.46 25.44 5.99
C ASN A 9 29.06 25.06 5.49
N ALA A 10 28.94 25.20 4.17
CA ALA A 10 28.08 24.52 3.21
C ALA A 10 26.71 23.97 3.68
N SER A 11 25.65 24.74 3.40
CA SER A 11 24.35 24.15 3.08
C SER A 11 24.50 23.21 1.89
N MET A 12 24.39 21.92 2.14
CA MET A 12 24.35 20.87 1.13
C MET A 12 23.01 20.96 0.38
N LEU A 13 22.98 21.76 -0.70
CA LEU A 13 21.90 21.74 -1.68
C LEU A 13 21.98 20.41 -2.44
N VAL A 14 21.21 19.43 -2.00
CA VAL A 14 20.96 18.21 -2.78
C VAL A 14 20.08 18.59 -3.96
N ALA A 15 20.69 18.83 -5.12
CA ALA A 15 19.98 18.93 -6.38
C ALA A 15 19.44 17.55 -6.75
N VAL A 16 18.16 17.29 -6.47
CA VAL A 16 17.46 16.14 -7.02
C VAL A 16 17.31 16.37 -8.52
N ALA A 17 18.15 15.69 -9.31
CA ALA A 17 18.00 15.62 -10.74
C ALA A 17 16.70 14.88 -11.06
N MET A 18 15.65 15.65 -11.34
CA MET A 18 14.39 15.13 -11.90
C MET A 18 14.66 14.72 -13.35
N GLY A 19 15.09 13.48 -13.56
CA GLY A 19 15.08 12.87 -14.89
C GLY A 19 13.63 12.70 -15.35
N PRO A 20 13.28 12.99 -16.62
CA PRO A 20 11.93 12.83 -17.16
C PRO A 20 11.66 11.35 -17.44
N GLY A 21 11.54 10.55 -16.38
CA GLY A 21 10.76 9.32 -16.44
C GLY A 21 9.32 9.72 -16.25
N ALA A 22 8.55 9.84 -17.34
CA ALA A 22 7.11 9.95 -17.27
C ALA A 22 6.55 8.62 -16.72
N ALA A 23 6.67 8.43 -15.41
CA ALA A 23 5.92 7.41 -14.69
C ALA A 23 4.48 7.93 -14.67
N SER A 24 3.69 7.55 -15.68
CA SER A 24 2.24 7.63 -15.57
C SER A 24 1.86 6.79 -14.36
N ALA A 25 1.51 7.45 -13.26
CA ALA A 25 0.83 6.79 -12.17
C ALA A 25 -0.46 6.23 -12.77
N GLU A 26 -0.67 4.93 -12.64
CA GLU A 26 -1.90 4.33 -13.14
C GLU A 26 -3.09 5.02 -12.46
N PRO A 27 -4.22 5.24 -13.17
CA PRO A 27 -5.31 6.03 -12.63
C PRO A 27 -5.78 5.49 -11.28
N THR A 28 -5.77 6.36 -10.29
CA THR A 28 -6.55 6.23 -9.06
C THR A 28 -8.04 6.12 -9.43
N THR A 29 -8.87 5.49 -8.60
CA THR A 29 -10.31 5.44 -8.88
C THR A 29 -10.90 6.86 -8.98
N PRO A 30 -12.08 7.05 -9.59
CA PRO A 30 -12.74 8.37 -9.63
C PRO A 30 -12.94 9.02 -8.25
N GLY A 31 -12.97 8.22 -7.18
CA GLY A 31 -13.06 8.68 -5.79
C GLY A 31 -11.71 8.90 -5.08
N GLY A 32 -10.58 8.82 -5.79
CA GLY A 32 -9.25 9.05 -5.23
C GLY A 32 -8.66 7.86 -4.44
N ALA A 33 -9.26 6.68 -4.51
CA ALA A 33 -8.71 5.46 -3.88
C ALA A 33 -7.74 4.73 -4.82
N ILE A 34 -6.68 4.11 -4.28
CA ILE A 34 -5.76 3.29 -5.07
C ILE A 34 -6.54 2.16 -5.75
N SER A 35 -6.44 2.10 -7.08
CA SER A 35 -7.21 1.17 -7.91
C SER A 35 -6.59 -0.23 -7.97
N VAL A 36 -7.38 -1.23 -8.35
CA VAL A 36 -6.88 -2.60 -8.58
C VAL A 36 -5.78 -2.62 -9.64
N ALA A 37 -5.97 -1.86 -10.73
CA ALA A 37 -4.97 -1.70 -11.76
C ALA A 37 -3.65 -1.21 -11.13
N GLN A 38 -3.70 -0.08 -10.41
CA GLN A 38 -2.51 0.53 -9.84
C GLN A 38 -1.73 -0.41 -8.91
N VAL A 39 -2.41 -1.24 -8.12
CA VAL A 39 -1.75 -2.26 -7.28
C VAL A 39 -1.11 -3.35 -8.12
N ASN A 40 -1.78 -3.84 -9.17
CA ASN A 40 -1.20 -4.80 -10.11
C ASN A 40 0.04 -4.24 -10.82
N GLN A 41 0.00 -2.98 -11.28
CA GLN A 41 1.18 -2.33 -11.85
C GLN A 41 2.34 -2.28 -10.84
N MET A 42 2.06 -1.94 -9.57
CA MET A 42 3.10 -1.96 -8.53
C MET A 42 3.66 -3.37 -8.27
N LEU A 43 2.81 -4.40 -8.27
CA LEU A 43 3.21 -5.80 -8.10
C LEU A 43 4.10 -6.29 -9.25
N ASP A 44 3.83 -5.85 -10.48
CA ASP A 44 4.60 -6.23 -11.66
C ASP A 44 5.93 -5.48 -11.75
N GLN A 45 5.98 -4.23 -11.26
CA GLN A 45 7.19 -3.42 -11.27
C GLN A 45 8.10 -3.68 -10.05
N ALA A 46 7.57 -4.09 -8.90
CA ALA A 46 8.34 -4.27 -7.66
C ALA A 46 9.60 -5.15 -7.77
N PRO A 47 9.67 -6.20 -8.61
CA PRO A 47 10.88 -7.01 -8.77
C PRO A 47 12.06 -6.25 -9.39
N THR A 48 11.79 -5.26 -10.24
CA THR A 48 12.81 -4.55 -11.05
C THR A 48 12.90 -3.06 -10.74
N ASN A 49 11.92 -2.49 -10.04
CA ASN A 49 11.84 -1.08 -9.69
C ASN A 49 11.80 -0.90 -8.16
N GLY A 50 12.89 -0.38 -7.59
CA GLY A 50 13.04 -0.15 -6.16
C GLY A 50 12.01 0.83 -5.57
N ILE A 51 11.58 1.82 -6.36
CA ILE A 51 10.54 2.79 -5.94
C ILE A 51 9.19 2.08 -5.89
N ALA A 52 8.82 1.35 -6.95
CA ALA A 52 7.56 0.59 -6.97
C ALA A 52 7.48 -0.39 -5.80
N ARG A 53 8.59 -1.06 -5.48
CA ARG A 53 8.69 -1.94 -4.32
C ARG A 53 8.47 -1.21 -3.00
N GLN A 54 9.10 -0.05 -2.80
CA GLN A 54 8.92 0.75 -1.57
C GLN A 54 7.48 1.23 -1.41
N VAL A 55 6.88 1.73 -2.49
CA VAL A 55 5.49 2.20 -2.51
C VAL A 55 4.54 1.04 -2.22
N LEU A 56 4.74 -0.12 -2.87
CA LEU A 56 3.94 -1.32 -2.61
C LEU A 56 4.06 -1.77 -1.15
N THR A 57 5.26 -1.80 -0.58
CA THR A 57 5.46 -2.16 0.84
C THR A 57 4.71 -1.20 1.76
N ALA A 58 4.80 0.11 1.54
CA ALA A 58 4.09 1.11 2.34
C ALA A 58 2.56 0.96 2.22
N TYR A 59 2.06 0.74 0.99
CA TYR A 59 0.66 0.48 0.75
C TYR A 59 0.18 -0.76 1.52
N LEU A 60 0.88 -1.89 1.39
CA LEU A 60 0.50 -3.14 2.06
C LEU A 60 0.61 -3.05 3.59
N ALA A 61 1.57 -2.29 4.12
CA ALA A 61 1.65 -2.01 5.56
C ALA A 61 0.39 -1.27 6.06
N GLY A 62 -0.04 -0.22 5.36
CA GLY A 62 -1.26 0.51 5.69
C GLY A 62 -2.54 -0.34 5.54
N VAL A 63 -2.57 -1.26 4.58
CA VAL A 63 -3.66 -2.26 4.48
C VAL A 63 -3.69 -3.16 5.72
N GLY A 64 -2.54 -3.63 6.19
CA GLY A 64 -2.45 -4.43 7.42
C GLY A 64 -2.95 -3.68 8.65
N GLU A 65 -2.61 -2.39 8.80
CA GLU A 65 -3.14 -1.54 9.87
C GLU A 65 -4.66 -1.38 9.79
N THR A 66 -5.20 -1.22 8.57
CA THR A 66 -6.65 -1.13 8.32
C THR A 66 -7.37 -2.40 8.81
N VAL A 67 -6.81 -3.59 8.59
CA VAL A 67 -7.34 -4.85 9.13
C VAL A 67 -7.38 -4.83 10.65
N GLY A 68 -6.29 -4.38 11.30
CA GLY A 68 -6.23 -4.23 12.76
C GLY A 68 -7.33 -3.31 13.30
N VAL A 69 -7.54 -2.16 12.66
CA VAL A 69 -8.63 -1.22 13.01
C VAL A 69 -10.00 -1.86 12.83
N MET A 70 -10.23 -2.60 11.75
CA MET A 70 -11.52 -3.28 11.52
C MET A 70 -11.84 -4.31 12.62
N ILE A 71 -10.84 -5.05 13.08
CA ILE A 71 -11.00 -6.02 14.17
C ILE A 71 -11.28 -5.32 15.51
N ALA A 72 -10.54 -4.24 15.79
CA ALA A 72 -10.69 -3.47 17.02
C ALA A 72 -12.06 -2.76 17.10
N THR A 73 -12.50 -2.15 16.00
CA THR A 73 -13.77 -1.41 15.93
C THR A 73 -14.99 -2.32 15.77
N GLY A 74 -14.82 -3.53 15.23
CA GLY A 74 -15.87 -4.53 15.05
C GLY A 74 -16.32 -5.26 16.33
N GLY A 75 -15.97 -4.77 17.52
CA GLY A 75 -16.29 -5.42 18.79
C GLY A 75 -15.36 -6.58 19.17
N GLY A 76 -14.21 -6.68 18.51
CA GLY A 76 -13.30 -7.81 18.62
C GLY A 76 -13.71 -8.97 17.72
N ALA A 77 -12.86 -9.30 16.75
CA ALA A 77 -12.96 -10.53 15.99
C ALA A 77 -12.03 -11.59 16.58
N THR A 78 -12.47 -12.85 16.59
CA THR A 78 -11.60 -14.00 16.79
C THR A 78 -11.20 -14.53 15.43
N CYS A 79 -9.90 -14.55 15.16
CA CYS A 79 -9.36 -15.10 13.92
C CYS A 79 -8.60 -16.39 14.26
N GLN A 80 -8.81 -17.42 13.46
CA GLN A 80 -8.22 -18.74 13.71
C GLN A 80 -6.76 -18.81 13.25
N GLN A 81 -6.37 -17.92 12.32
CA GLN A 81 -5.04 -17.89 11.72
C GLN A 81 -4.46 -16.46 11.79
N PRO A 82 -3.12 -16.32 11.85
CA PRO A 82 -2.48 -15.02 11.74
C PRO A 82 -2.71 -14.41 10.35
N PHE A 83 -2.65 -13.08 10.27
CA PHE A 83 -2.70 -12.39 8.99
C PHE A 83 -1.38 -12.57 8.22
N SER A 84 -1.49 -12.98 6.96
CA SER A 84 -0.39 -12.96 6.00
C SER A 84 -0.79 -12.10 4.80
N LEU A 85 0.18 -11.35 4.26
CA LEU A 85 -0.01 -10.53 3.08
C LEU A 85 1.19 -10.65 2.15
N THR A 86 1.17 -11.66 1.28
CA THR A 86 2.18 -11.84 0.23
C THR A 86 1.73 -11.21 -1.08
N ALA A 87 2.67 -10.95 -2.00
CA ALA A 87 2.33 -10.48 -3.35
C ALA A 87 1.37 -11.44 -4.08
N GLN A 88 1.48 -12.76 -3.83
CA GLN A 88 0.58 -13.75 -4.41
C GLN A 88 -0.83 -13.65 -3.81
N ASP A 89 -0.94 -13.48 -2.49
CA ASP A 89 -2.22 -13.27 -1.82
C ASP A 89 -2.94 -12.02 -2.37
N VAL A 90 -2.20 -10.93 -2.56
CA VAL A 90 -2.75 -9.68 -3.12
C VAL A 90 -3.22 -9.91 -4.55
N ARG A 91 -2.44 -10.58 -5.41
CA ARG A 91 -2.90 -10.90 -6.78
C ARG A 91 -4.17 -11.76 -6.77
N ALA A 92 -4.25 -12.74 -5.88
CA ALA A 92 -5.43 -13.58 -5.75
C ALA A 92 -6.66 -12.77 -5.31
N ALA A 93 -6.52 -11.89 -4.31
CA ALA A 93 -7.58 -11.00 -3.85
C ALA A 93 -8.12 -10.12 -4.98
N LEU A 94 -7.22 -9.55 -5.77
CA LEU A 94 -7.53 -8.62 -6.85
C LEU A 94 -8.06 -9.30 -8.12
N GLY A 95 -7.78 -10.59 -8.32
CA GLY A 95 -8.20 -11.34 -9.51
C GLY A 95 -9.73 -11.41 -9.71
N THR A 96 -10.50 -11.11 -8.67
CA THR A 96 -11.97 -11.06 -8.72
C THR A 96 -12.54 -9.78 -9.34
N ALA A 97 -11.73 -8.72 -9.48
CA ALA A 97 -12.19 -7.40 -9.92
C ALA A 97 -12.23 -7.20 -11.45
N GLY A 98 -11.85 -8.22 -12.23
CA GLY A 98 -11.71 -8.12 -13.69
C GLY A 98 -10.43 -7.40 -14.13
N ASN A 99 -10.26 -7.22 -15.44
CA ASN A 99 -9.04 -6.67 -16.06
C ASN A 99 -9.31 -5.33 -16.77
N GLY A 100 -8.25 -4.57 -17.08
CA GLY A 100 -8.35 -3.37 -17.93
C GLY A 100 -9.08 -2.19 -17.27
N LEU A 101 -9.94 -1.49 -18.02
CA LEU A 101 -10.62 -0.27 -17.55
C LEU A 101 -11.46 -0.49 -16.29
N GLN A 102 -12.05 -1.68 -16.11
CA GLN A 102 -12.82 -2.00 -14.91
C GLN A 102 -11.92 -2.01 -13.66
N ALA A 103 -10.73 -2.60 -13.75
CA ALA A 103 -9.77 -2.64 -12.65
C ALA A 103 -9.29 -1.25 -12.22
N GLY A 104 -9.26 -0.27 -13.14
CA GLY A 104 -8.92 1.13 -12.82
C GLY A 104 -9.99 1.86 -12.00
N ALA A 105 -11.24 1.41 -12.03
CA ALA A 105 -12.35 2.03 -11.31
C ALA A 105 -12.63 1.38 -9.94
N VAL A 106 -12.09 0.18 -9.68
CA VAL A 106 -12.34 -0.58 -8.45
C VAL A 106 -11.26 -0.26 -7.41
N ALA A 107 -11.67 0.03 -6.18
CA ALA A 107 -10.75 0.27 -5.07
C ALA A 107 -10.12 -1.06 -4.61
N ALA A 108 -8.79 -1.12 -4.53
CA ALA A 108 -8.07 -2.35 -4.18
C ALA A 108 -8.17 -2.69 -2.68
N THR A 109 -8.09 -1.69 -1.81
CA THR A 109 -8.00 -1.90 -0.35
C THR A 109 -9.16 -2.72 0.24
N PRO A 110 -10.45 -2.45 -0.08
CA PRO A 110 -11.56 -3.24 0.45
C PRO A 110 -11.50 -4.71 0.04
N LEU A 111 -11.04 -5.03 -1.18
CA LEU A 111 -10.90 -6.40 -1.66
C LEU A 111 -9.81 -7.15 -0.89
N ILE A 112 -8.65 -6.52 -0.71
CA ILE A 112 -7.52 -7.12 0.01
C ILE A 112 -7.87 -7.32 1.49
N VAL A 113 -8.49 -6.34 2.14
CA VAL A 113 -8.93 -6.46 3.54
C VAL A 113 -9.94 -7.59 3.71
N HIS A 114 -10.93 -7.69 2.81
CA HIS A 114 -11.94 -8.75 2.87
C HIS A 114 -11.31 -10.14 2.72
N ASP A 115 -10.44 -10.31 1.74
CA ASP A 115 -9.71 -11.55 1.50
C ASP A 115 -8.79 -11.93 2.68
N MET A 116 -8.08 -10.97 3.29
CA MET A 116 -7.30 -11.19 4.51
C MET A 116 -8.15 -11.70 5.66
N LEU A 117 -9.31 -11.09 5.92
CA LEU A 117 -10.23 -11.50 6.98
C LEU A 117 -10.80 -12.90 6.73
N ASN A 118 -11.12 -13.22 5.47
CA ASN A 118 -11.62 -14.52 5.08
C ASN A 118 -10.57 -15.62 5.27
N ARG A 119 -9.33 -15.40 4.80
CA ARG A 119 -8.22 -16.35 5.01
C ARG A 119 -7.88 -16.56 6.47
N ALA A 120 -7.95 -15.50 7.27
CA ALA A 120 -7.74 -15.57 8.71
C ALA A 120 -8.92 -16.22 9.46
N GLN A 121 -10.01 -16.55 8.75
CA GLN A 121 -11.24 -17.13 9.28
C GLN A 121 -11.78 -16.30 10.46
N CYS A 122 -11.75 -14.98 10.30
CA CYS A 122 -12.21 -14.06 11.33
C CYS A 122 -13.73 -14.14 11.46
N SER A 123 -14.20 -14.44 12.66
CA SER A 123 -15.61 -14.32 13.06
C SER A 123 -15.75 -13.20 14.08
N ARG A 124 -16.89 -12.50 14.05
CA ARG A 124 -17.22 -11.57 15.14
C ARG A 124 -17.36 -12.37 16.42
N ARG A 125 -16.84 -11.86 17.54
CA ARG A 125 -17.29 -12.35 18.85
C ARG A 125 -18.78 -12.04 18.98
N GLN A 126 -19.60 -13.08 18.94
CA GLN A 126 -20.97 -12.98 19.40
C GLN A 126 -20.89 -12.98 20.93
N GLY A 127 -21.29 -11.89 21.57
CA GLY A 127 -21.23 -11.76 23.02
C GLY A 127 -22.13 -12.79 23.69
N ASP A 128 -21.55 -13.59 24.59
CA ASP A 128 -22.24 -14.14 25.76
C ASP A 128 -22.34 -13.05 26.84
#